data_AF-A0A528E8H5-F1
#
_entry.id   AF-A0A528E8H5-F1
#
_cell.length_a   1.000
_cell.length_b   1.000
_cell.length_c   1.000
_cell.angle_alpha   90.00
_cell.angle_beta   90.00
_cell.angle_gamma   90.00
#
_symmetry.space_group_name_H-M   'P 1'
#
loop_
_entity.id
_entity.type
_entity.pdbx_description
1 polymer ?
#
loop_
_entity_poly.entity_id
_entity_poly.type
_entity_poly.pdbx_seq_one_letter_code
_entity_poly.pdbx_strand_id
1 'polypeptide(L)'
;MKLKRLEKMRTGGSRTKMQLSIPVPKTPDGRVYRYSPNVDAHPRHFVLGEPVVGFVADSKRAARTKYPPGTPGTVCPYSGVRAEDAEFMHPDDRKAAIKMVRQAALEDVRDAVSDMLADVARGSKSITYKPAARSSKPRPRFGRRDLMRLLVCDCCGRDYGVFAIALFCPDCGAPNLALHFAREAELVGQQVDLAESQSKEHQELAYRLLGNAHEDVLTAFEATLKVAYVYRVQNRPPGAGPIKPVGNDFQNIDKGRKRFDEFLFDPFAELEAAELAVLSLNIQKRHLIGHNLGVVDAKFAQHAKEAKLGETVQLVAADVRAFAALCRRVVRRIDDMLGDLPLPPPADQTEENTMPSATETVGDLTPESSALAKWICKTSVDGLPWHLDEDVLIAAFPDLSADQLAEALADLAEDDYVSLIHTMSGRLPRVHIRQDLFLTFDPICIESDPVADALQLIPLVIDKETVDVPALHAESAMPLRRFNPAVGMIISEVGEGRVSGAWVEHYPTPYFFIADSDRVAIKRLARRLKG
;
A
#
# COMPACT_ATOMS: atom_id res chain seq x y z
N MET A 1 -10.71 32.28 25.87
CA MET A 1 -10.96 30.85 25.60
C MET A 1 -9.79 29.99 26.11
N LYS A 2 -10.08 28.90 26.85
CA LYS A 2 -9.07 27.92 27.29
C LYS A 2 -9.22 26.66 26.42
N LEU A 3 -8.26 26.42 25.52
CA LEU A 3 -8.26 25.30 24.57
C LEU A 3 -7.70 24.04 25.26
N LYS A 4 -8.49 23.42 26.13
CA LYS A 4 -8.03 22.33 27.03
C LYS A 4 -7.46 21.12 26.27
N ARG A 5 -7.98 20.79 25.09
CA ARG A 5 -7.51 19.64 24.31
C ARG A 5 -6.28 19.99 23.48
N LEU A 6 -6.26 21.16 22.83
CA LEU A 6 -5.09 21.59 22.08
C LEU A 6 -3.88 21.86 22.97
N GLU A 7 -4.08 22.33 24.20
CA GLU A 7 -3.00 22.49 25.18
C GLU A 7 -2.30 21.16 25.52
N LYS A 8 -2.98 20.01 25.39
CA LYS A 8 -2.34 18.69 25.58
C LYS A 8 -1.39 18.31 24.45
N MET A 9 -1.56 18.90 23.28
CA MET A 9 -0.72 18.68 22.10
C MET A 9 0.34 19.77 21.96
N ARG A 10 0.32 20.80 22.81
CA ARG A 10 1.19 21.96 22.67
C ARG A 10 2.62 21.65 23.09
N THR A 11 3.55 21.99 22.20
CA THR A 11 4.99 21.90 22.45
C THR A 11 5.66 23.28 22.48
N GLY A 12 4.96 24.34 22.05
CA GLY A 12 5.49 25.70 22.07
C GLY A 12 4.51 26.78 21.60
N GLY A 13 5.04 27.93 21.21
CA GLY A 13 4.28 29.05 20.64
C GLY A 13 3.54 29.91 21.67
N SER A 14 2.77 30.90 21.18
CA SER A 14 1.94 31.80 22.00
C SER A 14 0.50 31.30 22.11
N ARG A 15 -0.34 31.97 22.92
CA ARG A 15 -1.78 31.68 22.99
C ARG A 15 -2.53 31.89 21.66
N THR A 16 -1.99 32.72 20.77
CA THR A 16 -2.59 33.03 19.46
C THR A 16 -1.92 32.28 18.31
N LYS A 17 -0.72 31.72 18.52
CA LYS A 17 0.04 30.91 17.58
C LYS A 17 0.62 29.70 18.31
N MET A 18 -0.21 28.68 18.54
CA MET A 18 0.21 27.45 19.22
C MET A 18 1.08 26.60 18.30
N GLN A 19 2.19 26.06 18.81
CA GLN A 19 2.93 24.99 18.16
C GLN A 19 2.47 23.68 18.78
N LEU A 20 2.00 22.76 17.94
CA LEU A 20 1.44 21.48 18.36
C LEU A 20 2.30 20.33 17.82
N SER A 21 2.37 19.24 18.57
CA SER A 21 2.99 17.99 18.15
C SER A 21 2.05 16.83 18.40
N ILE A 22 2.00 15.91 17.44
CA ILE A 22 1.34 14.61 17.59
C ILE A 22 2.45 13.56 17.55
N PRO A 23 2.51 12.66 18.55
CA PRO A 23 3.47 11.56 18.53
C PRO A 23 3.30 10.72 17.26
N VAL A 24 4.42 10.37 16.63
CA VAL A 24 4.42 9.49 15.45
C VAL A 24 3.83 8.14 15.86
N PRO A 25 2.94 7.54 15.05
CA PRO A 25 2.34 6.27 15.40
C PRO A 25 3.37 5.15 15.47
N LYS A 26 3.24 4.35 16.52
CA LYS A 26 4.10 3.20 16.79
C LYS A 26 3.32 1.90 16.65
N THR A 27 4.00 0.85 16.26
CA THR A 27 3.49 -0.53 16.29
C THR A 27 3.31 -1.00 17.75
N PRO A 28 2.61 -2.12 17.99
CA PRO A 28 2.52 -2.73 19.33
C PRO A 28 3.86 -2.92 20.03
N ASP A 29 4.92 -3.30 19.30
CA ASP A 29 6.27 -3.45 19.86
C ASP A 29 7.05 -2.12 19.99
N GLY A 30 6.42 -0.98 19.70
CA GLY A 30 7.00 0.34 19.90
C GLY A 30 7.86 0.87 18.75
N ARG A 31 7.87 0.21 17.59
CA ARG A 31 8.60 0.66 16.40
C ARG A 31 7.84 1.74 15.64
N VAL A 32 8.56 2.70 15.10
CA VAL A 32 8.00 3.80 14.30
C VAL A 32 7.74 3.33 12.88
N TYR A 33 6.54 3.57 12.38
CA TYR A 33 6.18 3.29 10.99
C TYR A 33 6.87 4.27 10.03
N ARG A 34 7.52 3.75 8.98
CA ARG A 34 8.22 4.55 7.96
C ARG A 34 7.81 4.13 6.55
N TYR A 35 7.66 5.09 5.67
CA TYR A 35 7.26 4.90 4.28
C TYR A 35 8.17 5.68 3.34
N SER A 36 8.86 4.97 2.45
CA SER A 36 9.85 5.56 1.53
C SER A 36 9.25 6.69 0.69
N PRO A 37 9.88 7.88 0.64
CA PRO A 37 9.49 8.94 -0.29
C PRO A 37 9.79 8.57 -1.75
N ASN A 38 10.78 7.70 -1.99
CA ASN A 38 11.03 7.13 -3.32
C ASN A 38 9.86 6.20 -3.71
N VAL A 39 9.16 6.57 -4.79
CA VAL A 39 7.99 5.85 -5.35
C VAL A 39 8.35 4.52 -6.00
N ASP A 40 9.57 4.41 -6.54
CA ASP A 40 10.09 3.20 -7.18
C ASP A 40 10.66 2.18 -6.19
N ALA A 41 10.66 2.51 -4.89
CA ALA A 41 11.04 1.56 -3.86
C ALA A 41 9.93 0.51 -3.70
N HIS A 42 10.20 -0.75 -4.02
CA HIS A 42 9.25 -1.83 -3.82
C HIS A 42 9.86 -2.91 -2.91
N PRO A 43 9.40 -3.07 -1.66
CA PRO A 43 8.35 -2.29 -0.96
C PRO A 43 8.76 -0.86 -0.57
N ARG A 44 7.78 -0.03 -0.15
CA ARG A 44 8.04 1.32 0.44
C ARG A 44 8.02 1.33 1.97
N HIS A 45 7.29 0.41 2.59
CA HIS A 45 7.06 0.36 4.03
C HIS A 45 8.13 -0.43 4.79
N PHE A 46 8.57 0.12 5.92
CA PHE A 46 9.40 -0.51 6.93
C PHE A 46 9.11 0.10 8.32
N VAL A 47 9.61 -0.54 9.38
CA VAL A 47 9.45 -0.04 10.76
C VAL A 47 10.81 0.14 11.42
N LEU A 48 10.95 1.18 12.24
CA LEU A 48 12.22 1.55 12.88
C LEU A 48 12.10 1.49 14.41
N GLY A 49 12.93 0.68 15.05
CA GLY A 49 13.05 0.60 16.50
C GLY A 49 14.20 1.43 17.05
N GLU A 50 14.41 1.31 18.36
CA GLU A 50 15.53 1.95 19.05
C GLU A 50 16.84 1.16 18.84
N PRO A 51 18.02 1.79 18.97
CA PRO A 51 19.28 1.05 18.98
C PRO A 51 19.33 0.11 20.17
N VAL A 52 19.90 -1.09 19.99
CA VAL A 52 20.12 -2.04 21.07
C VAL A 52 21.10 -1.45 22.09
N VAL A 53 20.66 -1.40 23.35
CA VAL A 53 21.45 -0.86 24.46
C VAL A 53 22.74 -1.68 24.64
N GLY A 54 23.88 -1.00 24.68
CA GLY A 54 25.18 -1.64 24.86
C GLY A 54 25.72 -2.34 23.60
N PHE A 55 25.14 -2.09 22.42
CA PHE A 55 25.67 -2.62 21.18
C PHE A 55 27.10 -2.11 20.92
N VAL A 56 28.02 -3.04 20.65
CA VAL A 56 29.40 -2.73 20.27
C VAL A 56 29.64 -3.33 18.89
N ALA A 57 29.81 -2.46 17.89
CA ALA A 57 30.13 -2.88 16.54
C ALA A 57 31.57 -3.40 16.46
N ASP A 58 31.79 -4.47 15.68
CA ASP A 58 33.13 -4.79 15.22
C ASP A 58 33.65 -3.67 14.32
N SER A 59 34.92 -3.29 14.50
CA SER A 59 35.61 -2.25 13.74
C SER A 59 35.45 -2.39 12.22
N LYS A 60 35.51 -3.62 11.69
CA LYS A 60 35.34 -3.88 10.26
C LYS A 60 33.91 -3.63 9.79
N ARG A 61 32.91 -3.93 10.62
CA ARG A 61 31.49 -3.68 10.31
C ARG A 61 31.14 -2.21 10.44
N ALA A 62 31.67 -1.56 11.48
CA ALA A 62 31.53 -0.11 11.67
C ALA A 62 32.09 0.68 10.47
N ALA A 63 33.18 0.22 9.85
CA ALA A 63 33.74 0.88 8.65
C ALA A 63 32.79 0.87 7.43
N ARG A 64 31.75 0.02 7.43
CA ARG A 64 30.76 -0.09 6.33
C ARG A 64 29.63 0.92 6.46
N THR A 65 29.51 1.61 7.59
CA THR A 65 28.46 2.62 7.79
C THR A 65 28.67 3.80 6.86
N LYS A 66 27.60 4.23 6.18
CA LYS A 66 27.59 5.41 5.32
C LYS A 66 27.36 6.70 6.12
N TYR A 67 26.65 6.58 7.24
CA TYR A 67 26.38 7.67 8.16
C TYR A 67 26.68 7.25 9.61
N PRO A 68 27.14 8.18 10.47
CA PRO A 68 27.24 7.91 11.89
C PRO A 68 25.88 7.45 12.46
N PRO A 69 25.85 6.37 13.26
CA PRO A 69 24.60 5.89 13.86
C PRO A 69 23.84 6.99 14.64
N GLY A 70 22.53 7.07 14.45
CA GLY A 70 21.68 8.06 15.13
C GLY A 70 21.76 9.48 14.55
N THR A 71 22.40 9.66 13.40
CA THR A 71 22.34 10.93 12.67
C THR A 71 20.90 11.18 12.21
N PRO A 72 20.36 12.42 12.31
CA PRO A 72 19.02 12.73 11.80
C PRO A 72 18.84 12.34 10.34
N GLY A 73 17.65 11.87 9.97
CA GLY A 73 17.34 11.38 8.63
C GLY A 73 17.33 9.86 8.56
N THR A 74 16.61 9.34 7.58
CA THR A 74 16.37 7.92 7.41
C THR A 74 16.83 7.47 6.02
N VAL A 75 17.43 6.29 5.92
CA VAL A 75 17.75 5.63 4.66
C VAL A 75 16.63 4.66 4.32
N CYS A 76 16.14 4.66 3.08
CA CYS A 76 15.21 3.65 2.63
C CYS A 76 15.94 2.30 2.53
N PRO A 77 15.49 1.26 3.27
CA PRO A 77 16.18 -0.03 3.28
C PRO A 77 16.16 -0.77 1.94
N TYR A 78 15.26 -0.39 1.03
CA TYR A 78 15.08 -1.04 -0.27
C TYR A 78 15.76 -0.29 -1.41
N SER A 79 15.68 1.04 -1.44
CA SER A 79 16.26 1.86 -2.52
C SER A 79 17.57 2.55 -2.16
N GLY A 80 17.93 2.65 -0.87
CA GLY A 80 19.11 3.38 -0.42
C GLY A 80 18.96 4.90 -0.40
N VAL A 81 17.85 5.45 -0.90
CA VAL A 81 17.56 6.90 -0.88
C VAL A 81 17.48 7.37 0.56
N ARG A 82 18.20 8.46 0.87
CA ARG A 82 18.16 9.12 2.18
C ARG A 82 17.35 10.41 2.10
N ALA A 83 16.52 10.63 3.11
CA ALA A 83 15.74 11.86 3.28
C ALA A 83 15.52 12.16 4.77
N GLU A 84 14.93 13.31 5.09
CA GLU A 84 14.60 13.66 6.47
C GLU A 84 13.53 12.70 7.05
N ASP A 85 13.58 12.47 8.37
CA ASP A 85 12.64 11.57 9.06
C ASP A 85 11.16 11.90 8.83
N ALA A 86 10.86 13.17 8.58
CA ALA A 86 9.52 13.65 8.29
C ALA A 86 9.03 13.25 6.89
N GLU A 87 9.94 13.09 5.93
CA GLU A 87 9.62 12.66 4.56
C GLU A 87 9.27 11.17 4.50
N PHE A 88 9.71 10.39 5.50
CA PHE A 88 9.32 8.99 5.64
C PHE A 88 8.00 8.79 6.39
N MET A 89 7.23 9.86 6.62
CA MET A 89 5.92 9.76 7.24
C MET A 89 4.89 9.31 6.21
N HIS A 90 4.04 8.33 6.57
CA HIS A 90 2.96 7.93 5.68
C HIS A 90 2.01 9.12 5.43
N PRO A 91 1.58 9.38 4.18
CA PRO A 91 0.64 10.46 3.89
C PRO A 91 -0.64 10.39 4.74
N ASP A 92 -1.18 9.18 4.94
CA ASP A 92 -2.37 8.99 5.79
C ASP A 92 -2.12 9.29 7.27
N ASP A 93 -0.89 9.12 7.78
CA ASP A 93 -0.57 9.51 9.15
C ASP A 93 -0.63 11.02 9.31
N ARG A 94 -0.13 11.75 8.30
CA ARG A 94 -0.24 13.20 8.26
C ARG A 94 -1.71 13.64 8.20
N LYS A 95 -2.52 13.02 7.33
CA LYS A 95 -3.97 13.29 7.22
C LYS A 95 -4.69 13.01 8.54
N ALA A 96 -4.45 11.87 9.17
CA ALA A 96 -5.06 11.48 10.44
C ALA A 96 -4.63 12.40 11.60
N ALA A 97 -3.36 12.80 11.66
CA ALA A 97 -2.87 13.78 12.63
C ALA A 97 -3.61 15.13 12.49
N ILE A 98 -3.76 15.65 11.26
CA ILE A 98 -4.52 16.88 11.00
C ILE A 98 -5.98 16.74 11.43
N LYS A 99 -6.62 15.59 11.14
CA LYS A 99 -8.00 15.30 11.55
C LYS A 99 -8.16 15.29 13.07
N MET A 100 -7.18 14.74 13.80
CA MET A 100 -7.17 14.76 15.27
C MET A 100 -7.08 16.19 15.83
N VAL A 101 -6.21 17.04 15.27
CA VAL A 101 -6.10 18.45 15.69
C VAL A 101 -7.41 19.21 15.39
N ARG A 102 -7.98 19.05 14.20
CA ARG A 102 -9.26 19.68 13.81
C ARG A 102 -10.39 19.27 14.75
N GLN A 103 -10.51 17.98 15.07
CA GLN A 103 -11.51 17.50 16.00
C GLN A 103 -11.30 18.08 17.41
N ALA A 104 -10.06 18.10 17.92
CA ALA A 104 -9.74 18.69 19.21
C ALA A 104 -10.10 20.18 19.28
N ALA A 105 -9.80 20.93 18.21
CA ALA A 105 -10.14 22.35 18.10
C ALA A 105 -11.66 22.59 18.10
N LEU A 106 -12.41 21.82 17.31
CA LEU A 106 -13.88 21.92 17.25
C LEU A 106 -14.52 21.59 18.60
N GLU A 107 -14.01 20.58 19.31
CA GLU A 107 -14.49 20.23 20.64
C GLU A 107 -14.18 21.33 21.68
N ASP A 108 -13.00 21.96 21.62
CA ASP A 108 -12.66 23.07 22.52
C ASP A 108 -13.51 24.33 22.24
N VAL A 109 -13.82 24.62 20.96
CA VAL A 109 -14.73 25.72 20.58
C VAL A 109 -16.14 25.44 21.11
N ARG A 110 -16.65 24.21 20.91
CA ARG A 110 -17.98 23.81 21.41
C ARG A 110 -18.08 23.92 22.92
N ASP A 111 -17.08 23.44 23.66
CA ASP A 111 -17.05 23.56 25.11
C ASP A 111 -17.01 25.04 25.53
N ALA A 112 -16.22 25.89 24.87
CA ALA A 112 -16.16 27.32 25.18
C ALA A 112 -17.49 28.06 24.93
N VAL A 113 -18.16 27.78 23.81
CA VAL A 113 -19.49 28.36 23.52
C VAL A 113 -20.53 27.85 24.51
N SER A 114 -20.49 26.56 24.85
CA SER A 114 -21.39 25.98 25.85
C SER A 114 -21.20 26.60 27.22
N ASP A 115 -19.95 26.80 27.66
CA ASP A 115 -19.60 27.49 28.90
C ASP A 115 -20.12 28.94 28.90
N MET A 116 -19.94 29.68 27.80
CA MET A 116 -20.47 31.04 27.65
C MET A 116 -22.01 31.10 27.74
N LEU A 117 -22.71 30.19 27.07
CA LEU A 117 -24.17 30.12 27.13
C LEU A 117 -24.67 29.70 28.51
N ALA A 118 -23.96 28.79 29.19
CA ALA A 118 -24.26 28.39 30.55
C ALA A 118 -24.05 29.53 31.56
N ASP A 119 -23.05 30.38 31.36
CA ASP A 119 -22.82 31.57 32.19
C ASP A 119 -23.95 32.61 32.01
N VAL A 120 -24.38 32.85 30.76
CA VAL A 120 -25.53 33.74 30.47
C VAL A 120 -26.82 33.20 31.08
N ALA A 121 -27.07 31.89 30.96
CA ALA A 121 -28.24 31.25 31.56
C ALA A 121 -28.21 31.32 33.10
N ARG A 122 -27.06 31.10 33.73
CA ARG A 122 -26.91 31.25 35.20
C ARG A 122 -27.13 32.68 35.69
N GLY A 123 -26.81 33.68 34.88
CA GLY A 123 -27.05 35.09 35.18
C GLY A 123 -28.50 35.56 34.99
N SER A 124 -29.37 34.72 34.41
CA SER A 124 -30.75 35.08 34.08
C SER A 124 -31.75 34.19 34.84
N LYS A 125 -32.79 34.81 35.44
CA LYS A 125 -33.88 34.08 36.11
C LYS A 125 -34.91 33.48 35.14
N SER A 126 -34.81 33.77 33.83
CA SER A 126 -35.82 33.43 32.83
C SER A 126 -35.32 32.56 31.67
N ILE A 127 -34.02 32.21 31.62
CA ILE A 127 -33.44 31.43 30.52
C ILE A 127 -32.83 30.13 31.06
N THR A 128 -33.36 29.00 30.60
CA THR A 128 -32.82 27.67 30.92
C THR A 128 -32.04 27.13 29.72
N TYR A 129 -30.75 26.85 29.90
CA TYR A 129 -29.91 26.23 28.86
C TYR A 129 -29.72 24.73 29.14
N LYS A 130 -30.01 23.90 28.13
CA LYS A 130 -29.67 22.47 28.13
C LYS A 130 -28.58 22.21 27.09
N PRO A 131 -27.37 21.78 27.49
CA PRO A 131 -26.34 21.40 26.54
C PRO A 131 -26.83 20.25 25.65
N ALA A 132 -26.48 20.28 24.37
CA ALA A 132 -26.71 19.15 23.47
C ALA A 132 -25.90 17.93 23.94
N ALA A 133 -26.42 16.72 23.70
CA ALA A 133 -25.73 15.49 24.03
C ALA A 133 -24.35 15.43 23.34
N ARG A 134 -23.30 15.08 24.08
CA ARG A 134 -21.96 14.93 23.53
C ARG A 134 -21.95 13.78 22.52
N SER A 135 -21.82 14.12 21.25
CA SER A 135 -21.50 13.15 20.19
C SER A 135 -20.12 12.54 20.48
N SER A 136 -20.09 11.27 20.84
CA SER A 136 -18.87 10.46 20.92
C SER A 136 -18.44 10.08 19.51
N LYS A 137 -17.92 11.04 18.73
CA LYS A 137 -17.21 10.66 17.50
C LYS A 137 -15.94 9.90 17.93
N PRO A 138 -15.74 8.65 17.49
CA PRO A 138 -14.54 7.91 17.84
C PRO A 138 -13.32 8.73 17.41
N ARG A 139 -12.34 8.86 18.31
CA ARG A 139 -11.09 9.54 17.98
C ARG A 139 -10.40 8.77 16.84
N PRO A 140 -9.91 9.44 15.79
CA PRO A 140 -9.06 8.80 14.80
C PRO A 140 -7.92 8.07 15.52
N ARG A 141 -7.73 6.80 15.20
CA ARG A 141 -6.64 5.98 15.75
C ARG A 141 -5.73 5.58 14.60
N PHE A 142 -4.44 5.63 14.86
CA PHE A 142 -3.45 5.04 13.98
C PHE A 142 -3.41 3.53 14.24
N GLY A 143 -3.90 2.73 13.29
CA GLY A 143 -3.73 1.27 13.34
C GLY A 143 -2.37 0.90 12.75
N ARG A 144 -1.48 0.30 13.53
CA ARG A 144 -0.16 -0.16 13.05
C ARG A 144 0.09 -1.59 13.49
N ARG A 145 0.79 -2.36 12.66
CA ARG A 145 1.18 -3.75 12.91
C ARG A 145 2.69 -3.86 12.76
N ASP A 146 3.30 -4.69 13.60
CA ASP A 146 4.68 -5.08 13.42
C ASP A 146 4.86 -5.91 12.14
N LEU A 147 6.04 -5.78 11.54
CA LEU A 147 6.44 -6.60 10.41
C LEU A 147 7.05 -7.91 10.91
N MET A 148 6.85 -9.00 10.16
CA MET A 148 7.35 -10.32 10.57
C MET A 148 8.88 -10.39 10.60
N ARG A 149 9.54 -9.72 9.65
CA ARG A 149 10.99 -9.76 9.52
C ARG A 149 11.66 -8.62 10.30
N LEU A 150 11.97 -8.87 11.57
CA LEU A 150 12.63 -7.94 12.49
C LEU A 150 14.14 -8.20 12.61
N LEU A 151 15.00 -7.23 12.31
CA LEU A 151 16.45 -7.37 12.35
C LEU A 151 17.09 -6.32 13.25
N VAL A 152 18.28 -6.65 13.74
CA VAL A 152 19.20 -5.69 14.36
C VAL A 152 20.39 -5.53 13.41
N CYS A 153 20.66 -4.31 12.96
CA CYS A 153 21.80 -4.03 12.11
C CYS A 153 23.09 -4.39 12.85
N ASP A 154 23.94 -5.17 12.19
CA ASP A 154 25.18 -5.67 12.76
C ASP A 154 26.35 -4.68 12.63
N CYS A 155 26.11 -3.51 12.04
CA CYS A 155 27.03 -2.39 11.91
C CYS A 155 26.76 -1.28 12.93
N CYS A 156 25.49 -1.01 13.28
CA CYS A 156 25.12 0.09 14.20
C CYS A 156 24.17 -0.29 15.35
N GLY A 157 23.66 -1.52 15.39
CA GLY A 157 22.77 -1.98 16.46
C GLY A 157 21.33 -1.49 16.34
N ARG A 158 20.95 -0.83 15.23
CA ARG A 158 19.57 -0.38 15.00
C ARG A 158 18.63 -1.57 14.88
N ASP A 159 17.58 -1.61 15.71
CA ASP A 159 16.43 -2.50 15.51
C ASP A 159 15.50 -1.94 14.43
N TYR A 160 15.04 -2.78 13.50
CA TYR A 160 14.14 -2.40 12.43
C TYR A 160 13.38 -3.61 11.87
N GLY A 161 12.30 -3.37 11.14
CA GLY A 161 11.52 -4.41 10.48
C GLY A 161 11.24 -4.08 9.03
N VAL A 162 11.21 -5.10 8.18
CA VAL A 162 10.93 -4.97 6.73
C VAL A 162 10.01 -6.09 6.25
N PHE A 163 9.46 -5.97 5.05
CA PHE A 163 8.63 -7.02 4.45
C PHE A 163 9.45 -8.15 3.83
N ALA A 164 10.58 -7.80 3.22
CA ALA A 164 11.37 -8.72 2.40
C ALA A 164 12.87 -8.55 2.67
N ILE A 165 13.68 -8.72 1.64
CA ILE A 165 15.12 -8.49 1.68
C ILE A 165 15.38 -6.97 1.61
N ALA A 166 16.08 -6.44 2.61
CA ALA A 166 16.58 -5.06 2.57
C ALA A 166 18.05 -5.06 2.14
N LEU A 167 18.39 -4.07 1.33
CA LEU A 167 19.76 -3.83 0.89
C LEU A 167 20.55 -3.05 1.94
N PHE A 168 19.91 -2.11 2.64
CA PHE A 168 20.60 -1.16 3.51
C PHE A 168 19.98 -1.06 4.91
N CYS A 169 20.81 -0.70 5.89
CA CYS A 169 20.35 -0.28 7.20
C CYS A 169 19.62 1.07 7.10
N PRO A 170 18.41 1.21 7.68
CA PRO A 170 17.66 2.46 7.63
C PRO A 170 18.25 3.61 8.45
N ASP A 171 19.26 3.34 9.28
CA ASP A 171 19.94 4.34 10.13
C ASP A 171 21.33 4.67 9.57
N CYS A 172 22.26 3.71 9.62
CA CYS A 172 23.65 3.97 9.22
C CYS A 172 23.92 3.81 7.71
N GLY A 173 22.94 3.34 6.93
CA GLY A 173 23.08 3.11 5.48
C GLY A 173 24.03 1.99 5.07
N ALA A 174 24.59 1.23 6.02
CA ALA A 174 25.45 0.08 5.71
C ALA A 174 24.68 -0.98 4.90
N PRO A 175 25.34 -1.68 3.95
CA PRO A 175 24.72 -2.81 3.29
C PRO A 175 24.45 -3.94 4.29
N ASN A 176 23.26 -4.54 4.21
CA ASN A 176 22.78 -5.56 5.14
C ASN A 176 22.33 -6.86 4.44
N LEU A 177 22.62 -7.02 3.16
CA LEU A 177 22.19 -8.17 2.38
C LEU A 177 22.71 -9.49 2.98
N ALA A 178 23.97 -9.50 3.43
CA ALA A 178 24.57 -10.65 4.10
C ALA A 178 23.90 -10.99 5.44
N LEU A 179 23.48 -9.97 6.20
CA LEU A 179 22.71 -10.14 7.44
C LEU A 179 21.35 -10.78 7.16
N HIS A 180 20.66 -10.30 6.11
CA HIS A 180 19.37 -10.84 5.71
C HIS A 180 19.48 -12.32 5.32
N PHE A 181 20.46 -12.67 4.49
CA PHE A 181 20.65 -14.06 4.06
C PHE A 181 21.17 -14.97 5.18
N ALA A 182 22.00 -14.46 6.10
CA ALA A 182 22.45 -15.22 7.26
C ALA A 182 21.26 -15.67 8.12
N ARG A 183 20.27 -14.79 8.31
CA ARG A 183 19.02 -15.15 9.02
C ARG A 183 18.22 -16.22 8.27
N GLU A 184 18.14 -16.17 6.94
CA GLU A 184 17.50 -17.24 6.15
C GLU A 184 18.21 -18.57 6.36
N ALA A 185 19.55 -18.57 6.35
CA ALA A 185 20.33 -19.76 6.61
C ALA A 185 20.10 -20.33 8.03
N GLU A 186 19.85 -19.48 9.03
CA GLU A 186 19.45 -19.91 10.38
C GLU A 186 18.07 -20.58 10.40
N LEU A 187 17.08 -19.99 9.72
CA LEU A 187 15.73 -20.58 9.61
C LEU A 187 15.75 -21.91 8.85
N VAL A 188 16.50 -21.99 7.76
CA VAL A 188 16.78 -23.25 7.04
C VAL A 188 17.42 -24.25 7.99
N GLY A 189 18.39 -23.83 8.79
CA GLY A 189 19.04 -24.67 9.79
C GLY A 189 18.03 -25.29 10.78
N GLN A 190 17.08 -24.49 11.26
CA GLN A 190 16.01 -24.96 12.16
C GLN A 190 15.05 -25.95 11.46
N GLN A 191 14.75 -25.74 10.18
CA GLN A 191 13.96 -26.71 9.40
C GLN A 191 14.70 -28.05 9.24
N VAL A 192 16.01 -27.99 9.00
CA VAL A 192 16.86 -29.19 8.93
C VAL A 192 16.91 -29.89 10.29
N ASP A 193 17.09 -29.16 11.39
CA ASP A 193 17.05 -29.72 12.75
C ASP A 193 15.70 -30.42 13.02
N LEU A 194 14.59 -29.79 12.62
CA LEU A 194 13.25 -30.36 12.76
C LEU A 194 13.10 -31.65 11.94
N ALA A 195 13.66 -31.69 10.72
CA ALA A 195 13.65 -32.88 9.87
C ALA A 195 14.48 -34.02 10.50
N GLU A 196 15.66 -33.73 11.02
CA GLU A 196 16.53 -34.72 11.68
C GLU A 196 15.93 -35.24 12.99
N SER A 197 15.08 -34.46 13.65
CA SER A 197 14.40 -34.90 14.88
C SER A 197 13.22 -35.86 14.65
N GLN A 198 12.80 -36.08 13.39
CA GLN A 198 11.69 -36.97 13.08
C GLN A 198 12.05 -38.45 13.27
N SER A 199 11.08 -39.24 13.73
CA SER A 199 11.23 -40.69 13.87
C SER A 199 11.26 -41.38 12.49
N LYS A 200 11.70 -42.64 12.47
CA LYS A 200 11.67 -43.47 11.24
C LYS A 200 10.25 -43.68 10.69
N GLU A 201 9.22 -43.53 11.52
CA GLU A 201 7.81 -43.64 11.12
C GLU A 201 7.34 -42.39 10.36
N HIS A 202 8.08 -41.28 10.45
CA HIS A 202 7.79 -40.00 9.82
C HIS A 202 8.81 -39.62 8.73
N GLN A 203 9.39 -40.62 8.05
CA GLN A 203 10.40 -40.42 7.00
C GLN A 203 9.92 -39.51 5.86
N GLU A 204 8.67 -39.62 5.43
CA GLU A 204 8.12 -38.75 4.39
C GLU A 204 8.05 -37.28 4.85
N LEU A 205 7.65 -37.04 6.10
CA LEU A 205 7.62 -35.70 6.68
C LEU A 205 9.04 -35.13 6.77
N ALA A 206 10.01 -35.91 7.26
CA ALA A 206 11.42 -35.51 7.31
C ALA A 206 11.95 -35.14 5.92
N TYR A 207 11.63 -35.94 4.90
CA TYR A 207 12.00 -35.68 3.52
C TYR A 207 11.39 -34.38 2.98
N ARG A 208 10.09 -34.13 3.23
CA ARG A 208 9.42 -32.89 2.82
C ARG A 208 10.00 -31.66 3.52
N LEU A 209 10.32 -31.76 4.81
CA LEU A 209 10.97 -30.68 5.56
C LEU A 209 12.35 -30.35 4.98
N LEU A 210 13.16 -31.36 4.64
CA LEU A 210 14.45 -31.15 3.96
C LEU A 210 14.28 -30.56 2.55
N GLY A 211 13.24 -30.97 1.82
CA GLY A 211 12.90 -30.42 0.51
C GLY A 211 12.54 -28.93 0.59
N ASN A 212 11.68 -28.56 1.55
CA ASN A 212 11.32 -27.16 1.80
C ASN A 212 12.54 -26.33 2.22
N ALA A 213 13.35 -26.85 3.16
CA ALA A 213 14.57 -26.18 3.59
C ALA A 213 15.54 -25.95 2.41
N HIS A 214 15.68 -26.91 1.51
CA HIS A 214 16.48 -26.78 0.29
C HIS A 214 15.92 -25.71 -0.67
N GLU A 215 14.60 -25.73 -0.91
CA GLU A 215 13.94 -24.73 -1.76
C GLU A 215 14.03 -23.31 -1.17
N ASP A 216 13.93 -23.17 0.15
CA ASP A 216 14.07 -21.90 0.84
C ASP A 216 15.47 -21.30 0.68
N VAL A 217 16.53 -22.12 0.74
CA VAL A 217 17.91 -21.65 0.45
C VAL A 217 17.98 -21.07 -0.96
N LEU A 218 17.47 -21.79 -1.96
CA LEU A 218 17.54 -21.34 -3.35
C LEU A 218 16.68 -20.10 -3.59
N THR A 219 15.47 -20.06 -3.04
CA THR A 219 14.55 -18.93 -3.19
C THR A 219 15.12 -17.67 -2.55
N ALA A 220 15.65 -17.78 -1.33
CA ALA A 220 16.35 -16.68 -0.67
C ALA A 220 17.58 -16.23 -1.47
N PHE A 221 18.35 -17.18 -2.00
CA PHE A 221 19.56 -16.89 -2.78
C PHE A 221 19.24 -16.14 -4.07
N GLU A 222 18.29 -16.65 -4.86
CA GLU A 222 17.83 -16.01 -6.09
C GLU A 222 17.26 -14.62 -5.82
N ALA A 223 16.38 -14.47 -4.83
CA ALA A 223 15.78 -13.18 -4.48
C ALA A 223 16.87 -12.16 -4.07
N THR A 224 17.86 -12.61 -3.31
CA THR A 224 19.01 -11.79 -2.88
C THR A 224 19.81 -11.27 -4.06
N LEU A 225 20.21 -12.16 -4.98
CA LEU A 225 20.95 -11.79 -6.20
C LEU A 225 20.12 -10.85 -7.08
N LYS A 226 18.82 -11.12 -7.20
CA LYS A 226 17.90 -10.32 -8.00
C LYS A 226 17.73 -8.91 -7.49
N VAL A 227 17.50 -8.74 -6.19
CA VAL A 227 17.35 -7.40 -5.59
C VAL A 227 18.65 -6.61 -5.72
N ALA A 228 19.82 -7.22 -5.48
CA ALA A 228 21.11 -6.55 -5.65
C ALA A 228 21.39 -6.16 -7.11
N TYR A 229 21.06 -7.04 -8.05
CA TYR A 229 21.21 -6.76 -9.48
C TYR A 229 20.28 -5.62 -9.92
N VAL A 230 19.00 -5.67 -9.57
CA VAL A 230 18.02 -4.63 -9.93
C VAL A 230 18.46 -3.27 -9.38
N TYR A 231 18.91 -3.21 -8.13
CA TYR A 231 19.47 -2.00 -7.55
C TYR A 231 20.65 -1.45 -8.38
N ARG A 232 21.60 -2.31 -8.77
CA ARG A 232 22.73 -1.91 -9.61
C ARG A 232 22.30 -1.41 -10.98
N VAL A 233 21.25 -1.99 -11.56
CA VAL A 233 20.70 -1.56 -12.85
C VAL A 233 20.02 -0.19 -12.75
N GLN A 234 19.19 0.02 -11.72
CA GLN A 234 18.46 1.26 -11.50
C GLN A 234 19.39 2.44 -11.23
N ASN A 235 20.57 2.18 -10.66
CA ASN A 235 21.58 3.20 -10.34
C ASN A 235 22.72 3.25 -11.37
N ARG A 236 22.46 2.85 -12.62
CA ARG A 236 23.42 3.02 -13.73
C ARG A 236 23.54 4.50 -14.12
N PRO A 237 24.68 4.92 -14.70
CA PRO A 237 24.82 6.24 -15.27
C PRO A 237 23.74 6.52 -16.33
N PRO A 238 23.29 7.79 -16.47
CA PRO A 238 22.37 8.19 -17.53
C PRO A 238 22.88 7.78 -18.92
N GLY A 239 22.01 7.23 -19.77
CA GLY A 239 22.35 6.73 -21.10
C GLY A 239 22.73 5.24 -21.17
N ALA A 240 22.62 4.51 -20.07
CA ALA A 240 22.70 3.04 -20.11
C ALA A 240 21.56 2.45 -20.95
N GLY A 241 21.87 1.42 -21.75
CA GLY A 241 20.91 0.76 -22.63
C GLY A 241 19.74 0.08 -21.88
N PRO A 242 18.73 -0.40 -22.63
CA PRO A 242 17.48 -0.92 -22.06
C PRO A 242 17.72 -2.09 -21.09
N ILE A 243 16.96 -2.08 -19.99
CA ILE A 243 17.02 -3.08 -18.93
C ILE A 243 16.36 -4.37 -19.43
N LYS A 244 17.14 -5.45 -19.52
CA LYS A 244 16.60 -6.77 -19.83
C LYS A 244 15.89 -7.35 -18.61
N PRO A 245 14.64 -7.84 -18.73
CA PRO A 245 13.92 -8.49 -17.65
C PRO A 245 14.74 -9.61 -17.02
N VAL A 246 14.67 -9.71 -15.71
CA VAL A 246 15.41 -10.70 -14.93
C VAL A 246 14.43 -11.81 -14.56
N GLY A 247 14.39 -12.85 -15.41
CA GLY A 247 13.62 -14.06 -15.18
C GLY A 247 14.24 -14.91 -14.06
N ASN A 248 14.39 -16.21 -14.31
CA ASN A 248 15.02 -17.16 -13.38
C ASN A 248 16.54 -17.28 -13.58
N ASP A 249 17.19 -16.22 -14.05
CA ASP A 249 18.59 -16.27 -14.48
C ASP A 249 19.56 -16.57 -13.32
N PHE A 250 19.20 -16.24 -12.08
CA PHE A 250 20.03 -16.55 -10.90
C PHE A 250 19.85 -17.96 -10.35
N GLN A 251 18.95 -18.76 -10.95
CA GLN A 251 18.91 -20.22 -10.77
C GLN A 251 19.86 -20.93 -11.76
N ASN A 252 20.84 -20.20 -12.30
CA ASN A 252 21.88 -20.76 -13.15
C ASN A 252 23.15 -19.92 -12.97
N ILE A 253 24.26 -20.57 -12.61
CA ILE A 253 25.52 -19.88 -12.29
C ILE A 253 26.02 -19.07 -13.49
N ASP A 254 26.04 -19.64 -14.70
CA ASP A 254 26.57 -18.98 -15.88
C ASP A 254 25.72 -17.78 -16.32
N LYS A 255 24.39 -17.92 -16.25
CA LYS A 255 23.48 -16.80 -16.50
C LYS A 255 23.65 -15.72 -15.44
N GLY A 256 23.76 -16.09 -14.16
CA GLY A 256 24.04 -15.16 -13.07
C GLY A 256 25.35 -14.39 -13.27
N ARG A 257 26.43 -15.09 -13.66
CA ARG A 257 27.71 -14.46 -14.03
C ARG A 257 27.54 -13.46 -15.16
N LYS A 258 26.89 -13.86 -16.26
CA LYS A 258 26.65 -12.96 -17.41
C LYS A 258 25.88 -11.70 -17.04
N ARG A 259 24.95 -11.79 -16.09
CA ARG A 259 24.23 -10.61 -15.58
C ARG A 259 25.16 -9.67 -14.83
N PHE A 260 25.95 -10.18 -13.89
CA PHE A 260 26.84 -9.33 -13.09
C PHE A 260 28.11 -8.87 -13.84
N ASP A 261 28.47 -9.54 -14.95
CA ASP A 261 29.54 -9.12 -15.86
C ASP A 261 29.29 -7.74 -16.48
N GLU A 262 28.01 -7.34 -16.62
CA GLU A 262 27.62 -5.96 -16.99
C GLU A 262 28.19 -4.89 -16.03
N PHE A 263 28.64 -5.31 -14.85
CA PHE A 263 29.27 -4.46 -13.85
C PHE A 263 30.72 -4.87 -13.51
N LEU A 264 31.36 -5.65 -14.39
CA LEU A 264 32.72 -6.19 -14.20
C LEU A 264 32.90 -6.92 -12.87
N PHE A 265 31.87 -7.67 -12.47
CA PHE A 265 31.83 -8.34 -11.18
C PHE A 265 31.38 -9.80 -11.36
N ASP A 266 32.17 -10.74 -10.84
CA ASP A 266 31.74 -12.15 -10.71
C ASP A 266 31.34 -12.42 -9.24
N PRO A 267 30.04 -12.65 -8.95
CA PRO A 267 29.58 -12.99 -7.61
C PRO A 267 30.11 -14.34 -7.11
N PHE A 268 30.55 -15.22 -8.01
CA PHE A 268 31.01 -16.56 -7.68
C PHE A 268 32.54 -16.71 -7.68
N ALA A 269 33.29 -15.61 -7.84
CA ALA A 269 34.76 -15.66 -7.99
C ALA A 269 35.50 -16.26 -6.79
N GLU A 270 34.90 -16.23 -5.60
CA GLU A 270 35.49 -16.80 -4.39
C GLU A 270 35.28 -18.31 -4.26
N LEU A 271 34.46 -18.92 -5.12
CA LEU A 271 34.17 -20.35 -5.04
C LEU A 271 35.13 -21.15 -5.92
N GLU A 272 35.69 -22.22 -5.35
CA GLU A 272 36.53 -23.16 -6.08
C GLU A 272 35.70 -24.01 -7.06
N ALA A 273 36.35 -24.64 -8.05
CA ALA A 273 35.65 -25.45 -9.05
C ALA A 273 34.77 -26.57 -8.46
N ALA A 274 35.23 -27.22 -7.38
CA ALA A 274 34.46 -28.23 -6.67
C ALA A 274 33.23 -27.63 -5.96
N GLU A 275 33.36 -26.43 -5.40
CA GLU A 275 32.29 -25.73 -4.72
C GLU A 275 31.23 -25.23 -5.71
N LEU A 276 31.65 -24.75 -6.88
CA LEU A 276 30.77 -24.41 -7.99
C LEU A 276 29.98 -25.63 -8.48
N ALA A 277 30.60 -26.80 -8.55
CA ALA A 277 29.92 -28.03 -8.91
C ALA A 277 28.85 -28.41 -7.88
N VAL A 278 29.15 -28.30 -6.58
CA VAL A 278 28.17 -28.53 -5.50
C VAL A 278 27.03 -27.53 -5.56
N LEU A 279 27.33 -26.25 -5.78
CA LEU A 279 26.32 -25.20 -5.93
C LEU A 279 25.40 -25.46 -7.13
N SER A 280 25.98 -25.77 -8.29
CA SER A 280 25.24 -26.09 -9.51
C SER A 280 24.33 -27.31 -9.34
N LEU A 281 24.85 -28.38 -8.74
CA LEU A 281 24.08 -29.60 -8.48
C LEU A 281 22.87 -29.30 -7.59
N ASN A 282 23.06 -28.53 -6.52
CA ASN A 282 21.96 -28.18 -5.62
C ASN A 282 20.92 -27.27 -6.29
N ILE A 283 21.34 -26.28 -7.08
CA ILE A 283 20.39 -25.47 -7.85
C ILE A 283 19.54 -26.36 -8.79
N GLN A 284 20.14 -27.37 -9.42
CA GLN A 284 19.41 -28.31 -10.29
C GLN A 284 18.45 -29.22 -9.52
N LYS A 285 18.78 -29.64 -8.28
CA LYS A 285 17.90 -30.48 -7.44
C LYS A 285 16.51 -29.87 -7.24
N ARG A 286 16.38 -28.53 -7.24
CA ARG A 286 15.09 -27.83 -7.11
C ARG A 286 14.06 -28.29 -8.15
N HIS A 287 14.47 -28.50 -9.41
CA HIS A 287 13.54 -28.95 -10.44
C HIS A 287 12.88 -30.28 -10.07
N LEU A 288 13.66 -31.19 -9.48
CA LEU A 288 13.14 -32.48 -9.02
C LEU A 288 12.23 -32.30 -7.81
N ILE A 289 12.68 -31.57 -6.79
CA ILE A 289 11.95 -31.40 -5.53
C ILE A 289 10.63 -30.65 -5.74
N GLY A 290 10.67 -29.52 -6.46
CA GLY A 290 9.51 -28.63 -6.62
C GLY A 290 8.56 -29.01 -7.74
N HIS A 291 8.99 -29.76 -8.76
CA HIS A 291 8.15 -30.05 -9.94
C HIS A 291 8.04 -31.52 -10.32
N ASN A 292 8.91 -32.40 -9.81
CA ASN A 292 8.88 -33.83 -10.13
C ASN A 292 8.65 -34.72 -8.89
N LEU A 293 8.07 -34.17 -7.81
CA LEU A 293 7.84 -34.88 -6.54
C LEU A 293 9.10 -35.55 -5.98
N GLY A 294 10.27 -34.95 -6.24
CA GLY A 294 11.58 -35.49 -5.86
C GLY A 294 12.06 -36.65 -6.72
N VAL A 295 11.38 -37.04 -7.80
CA VAL A 295 11.82 -38.14 -8.68
C VAL A 295 12.90 -37.65 -9.63
N VAL A 296 13.98 -38.42 -9.77
CA VAL A 296 15.09 -38.12 -10.68
C VAL A 296 14.66 -38.31 -12.13
N ASP A 297 14.83 -37.27 -12.94
CA ASP A 297 14.60 -37.29 -14.39
C ASP A 297 15.88 -37.59 -15.19
N ALA A 298 15.74 -37.78 -16.51
CA ALA A 298 16.85 -38.11 -17.39
C ALA A 298 17.87 -36.97 -17.51
N LYS A 299 17.43 -35.72 -17.36
CA LYS A 299 18.29 -34.54 -17.45
C LYS A 299 19.17 -34.40 -16.22
N PHE A 300 18.67 -34.74 -15.03
CA PHE A 300 19.42 -34.73 -13.79
C PHE A 300 20.37 -35.93 -13.71
N ALA A 301 19.94 -37.12 -14.12
CA ALA A 301 20.77 -38.32 -14.15
C ALA A 301 22.04 -38.16 -15.03
N GLN A 302 21.99 -37.32 -16.07
CA GLN A 302 23.17 -36.98 -16.88
C GLN A 302 24.22 -36.16 -16.13
N HIS A 303 23.82 -35.37 -15.13
CA HIS A 303 24.69 -34.46 -14.38
C HIS A 303 25.13 -35.03 -13.03
N ALA A 304 24.35 -35.93 -12.44
CA ALA A 304 24.62 -36.54 -11.14
C ALA A 304 24.96 -38.03 -11.30
N LYS A 305 26.25 -38.38 -11.25
CA LYS A 305 26.76 -39.74 -11.48
C LYS A 305 26.12 -40.84 -10.62
N GLU A 306 25.66 -40.48 -9.43
CA GLU A 306 25.06 -41.42 -8.47
C GLU A 306 23.52 -41.44 -8.54
N ALA A 307 22.91 -40.55 -9.30
CA ALA A 307 21.46 -40.45 -9.41
C ALA A 307 20.91 -41.46 -10.44
N LYS A 308 19.97 -42.29 -10.01
CA LYS A 308 19.31 -43.26 -10.89
C LYS A 308 17.96 -42.73 -11.35
N LEU A 309 17.70 -42.85 -12.65
CA LEU A 309 16.46 -42.43 -13.28
C LEU A 309 15.25 -43.12 -12.61
N GLY A 310 14.24 -42.34 -12.23
CA GLY A 310 13.00 -42.85 -11.63
C GLY A 310 13.07 -43.13 -10.12
N GLU A 311 14.23 -42.96 -9.47
CA GLU A 311 14.35 -43.01 -8.02
C GLU A 311 14.11 -41.63 -7.39
N THR A 312 13.74 -41.61 -6.10
CA THR A 312 13.66 -40.35 -5.34
C THR A 312 15.08 -39.81 -5.09
N VAL A 313 15.29 -38.54 -5.41
CA VAL A 313 16.56 -37.84 -5.16
C VAL A 313 16.86 -37.84 -3.67
N GLN A 314 18.08 -38.20 -3.29
CA GLN A 314 18.46 -38.18 -1.89
C GLN A 314 18.68 -36.73 -1.41
N LEU A 315 17.98 -36.38 -0.32
CA LEU A 315 18.18 -35.14 0.42
C LEU A 315 18.90 -35.46 1.73
N VAL A 316 20.08 -34.87 1.90
CA VAL A 316 20.91 -35.05 3.10
C VAL A 316 21.00 -33.71 3.81
N ALA A 317 20.75 -33.70 5.12
CA ALA A 317 20.82 -32.51 5.97
C ALA A 317 22.14 -31.73 5.80
N ALA A 318 23.26 -32.45 5.79
CA ALA A 318 24.58 -31.87 5.57
C ALA A 318 24.72 -31.14 4.23
N ASP A 319 24.10 -31.67 3.15
CA ASP A 319 24.13 -31.04 1.83
C ASP A 319 23.34 -29.73 1.80
N VAL A 320 22.18 -29.68 2.46
CA VAL A 320 21.35 -28.46 2.56
C VAL A 320 22.11 -27.37 3.30
N ARG A 321 22.78 -27.72 4.42
CA ARG A 321 23.61 -26.77 5.18
C ARG A 321 24.83 -26.31 4.38
N ALA A 322 25.49 -27.22 3.67
CA ALA A 322 26.61 -26.89 2.79
C ALA A 322 26.18 -25.96 1.65
N PHE A 323 25.02 -26.22 1.04
CA PHE A 323 24.42 -25.36 0.03
C PHE A 323 24.15 -23.94 0.56
N ALA A 324 23.50 -23.83 1.73
CA ALA A 324 23.29 -22.54 2.40
C ALA A 324 24.61 -21.80 2.69
N ALA A 325 25.66 -22.53 3.12
CA ALA A 325 26.96 -21.96 3.41
C ALA A 325 27.67 -21.41 2.15
N LEU A 326 27.57 -22.12 1.02
CA LEU A 326 28.10 -21.65 -0.27
C LEU A 326 27.36 -20.40 -0.77
N CYS A 327 26.03 -20.42 -0.73
CA CYS A 327 25.19 -19.27 -1.08
C CYS A 327 25.55 -18.05 -0.22
N ARG A 328 25.80 -18.25 1.08
CA ARG A 328 26.18 -17.17 2.01
C ARG A 328 27.51 -16.50 1.64
N ARG A 329 28.49 -17.25 1.11
CA ARG A 329 29.76 -16.68 0.63
C ARG A 329 29.53 -15.78 -0.59
N VAL A 330 28.75 -16.26 -1.56
CA VAL A 330 28.36 -15.47 -2.74
C VAL A 330 27.60 -14.20 -2.35
N VAL A 331 26.63 -14.31 -1.44
CA VAL A 331 25.86 -13.16 -0.96
C VAL A 331 26.74 -12.16 -0.22
N ARG A 332 27.68 -12.62 0.63
CA ARG A 332 28.63 -11.73 1.30
C ARG A 332 29.46 -10.93 0.30
N ARG A 333 29.93 -11.57 -0.76
CA ARG A 333 30.68 -10.89 -1.83
C ARG A 333 29.86 -9.80 -2.51
N ILE A 334 28.57 -10.06 -2.77
CA ILE A 334 27.63 -9.06 -3.32
C ILE A 334 27.40 -7.93 -2.31
N ASP A 335 27.24 -8.25 -1.03
CA ASP A 335 27.07 -7.28 0.04
C ASP A 335 28.29 -6.35 0.17
N ASP A 336 29.50 -6.90 0.04
CA ASP A 336 30.75 -6.12 0.03
C ASP A 336 30.83 -5.20 -1.20
N MET A 337 30.45 -5.69 -2.39
CA MET A 337 30.32 -4.86 -3.59
C MET A 337 29.34 -3.69 -3.38
N LEU A 338 28.22 -3.91 -2.68
CA LEU A 338 27.29 -2.82 -2.35
C LEU A 338 27.90 -1.83 -1.33
N GLY A 339 28.75 -2.31 -0.43
CA GLY A 339 29.48 -1.52 0.55
C GLY A 339 30.43 -0.49 -0.06
N ASP A 340 30.95 -0.76 -1.26
CA ASP A 340 31.85 0.15 -1.98
C ASP A 340 31.09 1.23 -2.77
N LEU A 341 29.79 1.06 -2.98
CA LEU A 341 28.98 2.00 -3.77
C LEU A 341 28.51 3.19 -2.91
N PRO A 342 28.48 4.41 -3.47
CA PRO A 342 27.72 5.48 -2.84
C PRO A 342 26.24 5.12 -2.80
N LEU A 343 25.54 5.61 -1.78
CA LEU A 343 24.07 5.58 -1.80
C LEU A 343 23.57 6.54 -2.89
N PRO A 344 22.41 6.27 -3.51
CA PRO A 344 21.85 7.18 -4.49
C PRO A 344 21.64 8.56 -3.86
N PRO A 345 21.68 9.63 -4.67
CA PRO A 345 21.28 10.95 -4.20
C PRO A 345 19.84 10.88 -3.64
N PRO A 346 19.44 11.86 -2.81
CA PRO A 346 18.04 12.05 -2.49
C PRO A 346 17.25 12.00 -3.79
N ALA A 347 16.10 11.31 -3.80
CA ALA A 347 15.26 11.28 -4.99
C ALA A 347 15.00 12.73 -5.40
N ASP A 348 15.53 13.11 -6.56
CA ASP A 348 15.31 14.45 -7.09
C ASP A 348 13.80 14.48 -7.37
N GLN A 349 13.05 15.27 -6.59
CA GLN A 349 11.64 15.51 -6.86
C GLN A 349 11.43 16.25 -8.20
N THR A 350 12.51 16.43 -8.99
CA THR A 350 12.51 17.03 -10.32
C THR A 350 12.34 16.05 -11.47
N GLU A 351 12.31 14.73 -11.20
CA GLU A 351 11.78 13.75 -12.16
C GLU A 351 10.50 13.11 -11.60
N GLU A 352 9.51 13.96 -11.30
CA GLU A 352 8.16 13.68 -11.75
C GLU A 352 8.29 13.47 -13.26
N ASN A 353 8.38 12.20 -13.68
CA ASN A 353 8.56 11.82 -15.07
C ASN A 353 7.58 12.66 -15.91
N THR A 354 8.13 13.54 -16.74
CA THR A 354 7.33 14.39 -17.60
C THR A 354 6.65 13.49 -18.61
N MET A 355 5.38 13.18 -18.37
CA MET A 355 4.41 12.70 -19.34
C MET A 355 3.03 13.22 -18.95
N PRO A 356 2.19 13.49 -19.96
CA PRO A 356 1.94 14.83 -20.46
C PRO A 356 0.99 15.65 -19.58
N SER A 357 1.30 16.95 -19.48
CA SER A 357 0.36 18.06 -19.40
C SER A 357 -0.86 17.90 -18.48
N ALA A 358 -0.80 18.56 -17.31
CA ALA A 358 -1.92 19.19 -16.62
C ALA A 358 -3.27 18.43 -16.70
N THR A 359 -3.46 17.45 -15.84
CA THR A 359 -4.81 16.94 -15.55
C THR A 359 -5.19 17.32 -14.14
N GLU A 360 -6.10 18.31 -14.05
CA GLU A 360 -6.71 18.80 -12.82
C GLU A 360 -7.14 17.63 -11.92
N THR A 361 -6.62 17.58 -10.69
CA THR A 361 -7.12 16.74 -9.62
C THR A 361 -8.48 17.26 -9.14
N VAL A 362 -9.42 16.36 -8.85
CA VAL A 362 -10.73 16.72 -8.31
C VAL A 362 -10.75 16.44 -6.81
N GLY A 363 -10.87 17.50 -5.99
CA GLY A 363 -10.85 17.35 -4.54
C GLY A 363 -9.50 16.86 -4.00
N ASP A 364 -9.54 15.82 -3.15
CA ASP A 364 -8.35 15.21 -2.53
C ASP A 364 -7.86 13.95 -3.29
N LEU A 365 -8.45 13.63 -4.45
CA LEU A 365 -8.14 12.46 -5.26
C LEU A 365 -6.79 12.54 -5.95
N THR A 366 -6.16 11.38 -6.16
CA THR A 366 -4.95 11.28 -7.00
C THR A 366 -5.26 11.64 -8.47
N PRO A 367 -4.25 11.99 -9.29
CA PRO A 367 -4.43 12.22 -10.72
C PRO A 367 -5.05 11.01 -11.44
N GLU A 368 -4.65 9.79 -11.08
CA GLU A 368 -5.14 8.54 -11.64
C GLU A 368 -6.61 8.32 -11.26
N SER A 369 -6.96 8.50 -9.99
CA SER A 369 -8.35 8.44 -9.52
C SER A 369 -9.22 9.51 -10.19
N SER A 370 -8.69 10.73 -10.32
CA SER A 370 -9.39 11.84 -10.99
C SER A 370 -9.62 11.54 -12.47
N ALA A 371 -8.62 10.99 -13.17
CA ALA A 371 -8.74 10.57 -14.56
C ALA A 371 -9.73 9.42 -14.71
N LEU A 372 -9.68 8.43 -13.81
CA LEU A 372 -10.59 7.30 -13.76
C LEU A 372 -12.04 7.74 -13.54
N ALA A 373 -12.30 8.58 -12.54
CA ALA A 373 -13.65 9.11 -12.29
C ALA A 373 -14.16 10.01 -13.42
N LYS A 374 -13.30 10.84 -14.01
CA LYS A 374 -13.64 11.63 -15.21
C LYS A 374 -14.04 10.72 -16.38
N TRP A 375 -13.30 9.63 -16.59
CA TRP A 375 -13.61 8.66 -17.64
C TRP A 375 -14.94 7.92 -17.36
N ILE A 376 -15.16 7.45 -16.13
CA ILE A 376 -16.43 6.83 -15.71
C ILE A 376 -17.59 7.80 -15.96
N CYS A 377 -17.45 9.05 -15.52
CA CYS A 377 -18.45 10.10 -15.66
C CYS A 377 -18.81 10.36 -17.13
N LYS A 378 -17.81 10.45 -18.02
CA LYS A 378 -17.99 10.72 -19.45
C LYS A 378 -18.53 9.54 -20.24
N THR A 379 -18.25 8.32 -19.79
CA THR A 379 -18.69 7.07 -20.45
C THR A 379 -20.13 6.72 -20.07
N SER A 380 -20.65 7.29 -18.97
CA SER A 380 -22.04 7.12 -18.56
C SER A 380 -23.01 7.78 -19.55
N VAL A 381 -23.93 6.99 -20.11
CA VAL A 381 -24.95 7.46 -21.05
C VAL A 381 -26.13 8.11 -20.34
N ASP A 382 -26.53 7.57 -19.18
CA ASP A 382 -27.75 7.95 -18.48
C ASP A 382 -27.52 8.48 -17.06
N GLY A 383 -26.30 8.47 -16.53
CA GLY A 383 -25.99 9.00 -15.19
C GLY A 383 -26.53 8.15 -14.05
N LEU A 384 -26.83 6.87 -14.30
CA LEU A 384 -27.26 5.92 -13.27
C LEU A 384 -26.08 5.17 -12.64
N PRO A 385 -26.22 4.65 -11.42
CA PRO A 385 -25.32 3.61 -10.88
C PRO A 385 -25.30 2.34 -11.74
N TRP A 386 -24.13 1.81 -12.08
CA TRP A 386 -23.99 0.52 -12.78
C TRP A 386 -22.77 -0.28 -12.29
N HIS A 387 -22.68 -1.55 -12.72
CA HIS A 387 -21.49 -2.37 -12.52
C HIS A 387 -20.49 -2.16 -13.63
N LEU A 388 -19.30 -1.67 -13.28
CA LEU A 388 -18.24 -1.46 -14.26
C LEU A 388 -17.59 -2.80 -14.61
N ASP A 389 -17.49 -3.06 -15.91
CA ASP A 389 -16.84 -4.25 -16.45
C ASP A 389 -15.32 -4.13 -16.35
N GLU A 390 -14.67 -5.20 -15.88
CA GLU A 390 -13.22 -5.24 -15.64
C GLU A 390 -12.43 -5.10 -16.94
N ASP A 391 -12.85 -5.78 -18.01
CA ASP A 391 -12.15 -5.76 -19.29
C ASP A 391 -12.25 -4.37 -19.94
N VAL A 392 -13.41 -3.72 -19.83
CA VAL A 392 -13.61 -2.34 -20.30
C VAL A 392 -12.74 -1.36 -19.52
N LEU A 393 -12.63 -1.53 -18.20
CA LEU A 393 -11.77 -0.70 -17.36
C LEU A 393 -10.29 -0.86 -17.73
N ILE A 394 -9.81 -2.10 -17.87
CA ILE A 394 -8.41 -2.36 -18.24
C ILE A 394 -8.11 -1.80 -19.63
N ALA A 395 -9.03 -1.97 -20.58
CA ALA A 395 -8.86 -1.46 -21.95
C ALA A 395 -8.81 0.07 -22.01
N ALA A 396 -9.50 0.76 -21.11
CA ALA A 396 -9.52 2.23 -21.06
C ALA A 396 -8.22 2.85 -20.50
N PHE A 397 -7.43 2.08 -19.75
CA PHE A 397 -6.20 2.53 -19.11
C PHE A 397 -5.03 1.57 -19.37
N PRO A 398 -4.57 1.44 -20.63
CA PRO A 398 -3.53 0.48 -21.01
C PRO A 398 -2.16 0.76 -20.37
N ASP A 399 -1.92 2.01 -19.97
CA ASP A 399 -0.67 2.45 -19.34
C ASP A 399 -0.66 2.23 -17.82
N LEU A 400 -1.80 1.86 -17.22
CA LEU A 400 -1.90 1.55 -15.79
C LEU A 400 -1.85 0.04 -15.55
N SER A 401 -1.03 -0.36 -14.58
CA SER A 401 -1.06 -1.74 -14.09
C SER A 401 -2.34 -2.04 -13.31
N ALA A 402 -2.70 -3.32 -13.20
CA ALA A 402 -3.86 -3.74 -12.41
C ALA A 402 -3.78 -3.28 -10.95
N ASP A 403 -2.59 -3.19 -10.37
CA ASP A 403 -2.40 -2.74 -8.99
C ASP A 403 -2.64 -1.22 -8.86
N GLN A 404 -2.20 -0.42 -9.84
CA GLN A 404 -2.49 1.01 -9.90
C GLN A 404 -3.99 1.29 -10.11
N LEU A 405 -4.66 0.49 -10.94
CA LEU A 405 -6.12 0.57 -11.11
C LEU A 405 -6.84 0.20 -9.82
N ALA A 406 -6.39 -0.83 -9.10
CA ALA A 406 -6.95 -1.21 -7.80
C ALA A 406 -6.81 -0.10 -6.76
N GLU A 407 -5.64 0.56 -6.72
CA GLU A 407 -5.38 1.68 -5.82
C GLU A 407 -6.25 2.90 -6.17
N ALA A 408 -6.36 3.27 -7.44
CA ALA A 408 -7.24 4.36 -7.89
C ALA A 408 -8.71 4.07 -7.57
N LEU A 409 -9.17 2.84 -7.74
CA LEU A 409 -10.52 2.41 -7.36
C LEU A 409 -10.75 2.49 -5.85
N ALA A 410 -9.74 2.14 -5.04
CA ALA A 410 -9.81 2.25 -3.58
C ALA A 410 -9.88 3.71 -3.12
N ASP A 411 -9.11 4.59 -3.74
CA ASP A 411 -9.14 6.04 -3.48
C ASP A 411 -10.51 6.64 -3.82
N LEU A 412 -11.13 6.24 -4.96
CA LEU A 412 -12.51 6.63 -5.27
C LEU A 412 -13.56 6.08 -4.29
N ALA A 413 -13.30 4.92 -3.69
CA ALA A 413 -14.23 4.32 -2.73
C ALA A 413 -14.24 5.05 -1.38
N GLU A 414 -13.15 5.72 -0.99
CA GLU A 414 -13.07 6.48 0.26
C GLU A 414 -14.03 7.68 0.29
N ASP A 415 -14.31 8.27 -0.86
CA ASP A 415 -15.27 9.36 -1.04
C ASP A 415 -16.67 8.86 -1.48
N ASP A 416 -16.95 7.56 -1.31
CA ASP A 416 -18.21 6.90 -1.65
C ASP A 416 -18.59 6.97 -3.15
N TYR A 417 -17.65 7.32 -4.06
CA TYR A 417 -17.91 7.39 -5.50
C TYR A 417 -18.11 6.02 -6.15
N VAL A 418 -17.48 4.99 -5.59
CA VAL A 418 -17.64 3.59 -5.99
C VAL A 418 -17.75 2.68 -4.77
N SER A 419 -18.35 1.51 -4.95
CA SER A 419 -18.32 0.44 -3.96
C SER A 419 -17.61 -0.78 -4.53
N LEU A 420 -16.77 -1.40 -3.70
CA LEU A 420 -15.87 -2.46 -4.10
C LEU A 420 -16.25 -3.78 -3.43
N ILE A 421 -16.33 -4.85 -4.22
CA ILE A 421 -16.52 -6.22 -3.71
C ILE A 421 -15.30 -7.05 -4.10
N HIS A 422 -14.50 -7.42 -3.10
CA HIS A 422 -13.32 -8.26 -3.30
C HIS A 422 -13.72 -9.73 -3.48
N THR A 423 -13.15 -10.37 -4.49
CA THR A 423 -13.33 -11.80 -4.74
C THR A 423 -12.01 -12.53 -4.58
N MET A 424 -12.04 -13.81 -4.16
CA MET A 424 -10.81 -14.57 -3.86
C MET A 424 -9.92 -14.86 -5.07
N SER A 425 -10.44 -14.71 -6.30
CA SER A 425 -9.76 -15.08 -7.55
C SER A 425 -9.61 -13.92 -8.54
N GLY A 426 -10.20 -12.75 -8.27
CA GLY A 426 -10.14 -11.58 -9.15
C GLY A 426 -8.96 -10.68 -8.79
N ARG A 427 -8.27 -10.16 -9.82
CA ARG A 427 -7.14 -9.24 -9.63
C ARG A 427 -7.61 -7.82 -9.32
N LEU A 428 -8.74 -7.40 -9.89
CA LEU A 428 -9.47 -6.19 -9.53
C LEU A 428 -10.74 -6.52 -8.73
N PRO A 429 -11.18 -5.64 -7.80
CA PRO A 429 -12.46 -5.79 -7.15
C PRO A 429 -13.60 -5.59 -8.16
N ARG A 430 -14.77 -6.21 -7.91
CA ARG A 430 -15.97 -5.82 -8.66
C ARG A 430 -16.37 -4.42 -8.24
N VAL A 431 -16.55 -3.54 -9.22
CA VAL A 431 -16.82 -2.12 -9.00
C VAL A 431 -18.28 -1.83 -9.30
N HIS A 432 -18.95 -1.17 -8.36
CA HIS A 432 -20.29 -0.61 -8.55
C HIS A 432 -20.24 0.90 -8.37
N ILE A 433 -20.54 1.63 -9.45
CA ILE A 433 -20.51 3.10 -9.51
C ILE A 433 -21.66 3.66 -8.66
N ARG A 434 -21.40 4.70 -7.87
CA ARG A 434 -22.39 5.32 -6.99
C ARG A 434 -22.84 6.66 -7.55
N GLN A 435 -24.00 7.12 -7.09
CA GLN A 435 -24.58 8.38 -7.54
C GLN A 435 -23.70 9.59 -7.21
N ASP A 436 -22.99 9.55 -6.07
CA ASP A 436 -22.11 10.64 -5.60
C ASP A 436 -20.99 10.98 -6.58
N LEU A 437 -20.58 10.02 -7.42
CA LEU A 437 -19.63 10.26 -8.51
C LEU A 437 -20.18 11.30 -9.48
N PHE A 438 -21.43 11.15 -9.95
CA PHE A 438 -22.03 12.11 -10.89
C PHE A 438 -22.29 13.46 -10.23
N LEU A 439 -22.72 13.47 -8.96
CA LEU A 439 -22.94 14.72 -8.22
C LEU A 439 -21.66 15.57 -8.12
N THR A 440 -20.50 14.92 -8.06
CA THR A 440 -19.20 15.60 -7.96
C THR A 440 -18.60 15.91 -9.33
N PHE A 441 -18.66 14.97 -10.27
CA PHE A 441 -17.92 15.04 -11.53
C PHE A 441 -18.71 15.61 -12.70
N ASP A 442 -20.05 15.63 -12.66
CA ASP A 442 -20.85 16.20 -13.75
C ASP A 442 -20.53 17.69 -14.02
N PRO A 443 -20.36 18.56 -12.99
CA PRO A 443 -19.95 19.96 -13.21
C PRO A 443 -18.58 20.11 -13.88
N ILE A 444 -17.74 19.08 -13.75
CA ILE A 444 -16.36 19.06 -14.21
C ILE A 444 -16.26 18.44 -15.61
N CYS A 445 -17.07 17.43 -15.90
CA CYS A 445 -16.91 16.58 -17.07
C CYS A 445 -17.84 16.91 -18.23
N ILE A 446 -19.06 17.38 -17.94
CA ILE A 446 -20.14 17.51 -18.93
C ILE A 446 -20.92 18.83 -18.80
N GLU A 447 -20.35 19.83 -18.11
CA GLU A 447 -20.95 21.17 -17.91
C GLU A 447 -22.39 21.12 -17.36
N SER A 448 -22.70 20.10 -16.56
CA SER A 448 -24.00 19.92 -15.91
C SER A 448 -23.86 20.16 -14.42
N ASP A 449 -24.84 20.81 -13.80
CA ASP A 449 -24.87 21.03 -12.34
C ASP A 449 -26.06 20.26 -11.74
N PRO A 450 -25.84 19.04 -11.21
CA PRO A 450 -26.90 18.25 -10.59
C PRO A 450 -27.62 18.96 -9.44
N VAL A 451 -26.94 19.88 -8.74
CA VAL A 451 -27.54 20.68 -7.66
C VAL A 451 -28.53 21.68 -8.24
N ALA A 452 -28.13 22.43 -9.26
CA ALA A 452 -29.01 23.37 -9.95
C ALA A 452 -30.17 22.65 -10.66
N ASP A 453 -29.92 21.48 -11.23
CA ASP A 453 -30.94 20.66 -11.90
C ASP A 453 -31.94 20.09 -10.89
N ALA A 454 -31.48 19.62 -9.72
CA ALA A 454 -32.38 19.19 -8.65
C ALA A 454 -33.27 20.35 -8.17
N LEU A 455 -32.73 21.57 -8.05
CA LEU A 455 -33.50 22.76 -7.69
C LEU A 455 -34.58 23.13 -8.72
N GLN A 456 -34.36 22.82 -10.00
CA GLN A 456 -35.37 22.98 -11.06
C GLN A 456 -36.45 21.88 -11.02
N LEU A 457 -36.10 20.65 -10.63
CA LEU A 457 -37.04 19.54 -10.53
C LEU A 457 -37.94 19.61 -9.28
N ILE A 458 -37.43 20.10 -8.15
CA ILE A 458 -38.18 20.13 -6.87
C ILE A 458 -39.57 20.78 -6.98
N PRO A 459 -39.76 21.95 -7.63
CA PRO A 459 -41.09 22.55 -7.80
C PRO A 459 -42.09 21.67 -8.56
N LEU A 460 -41.62 20.83 -9.51
CA LEU A 460 -42.45 19.91 -10.30
C LEU A 460 -42.87 18.67 -9.51
N VAL A 461 -42.23 18.43 -8.36
CA VAL A 461 -42.40 17.25 -7.50
C VAL A 461 -43.16 17.60 -6.22
N ILE A 462 -42.92 18.79 -5.66
CA ILE A 462 -43.23 19.10 -4.25
C ILE A 462 -44.71 19.18 -3.89
N ASP A 463 -45.62 19.21 -4.86
CA ASP A 463 -47.07 19.26 -4.66
C ASP A 463 -47.78 17.98 -5.16
N LYS A 464 -47.03 17.01 -5.69
CA LYS A 464 -47.57 15.72 -6.12
C LYS A 464 -47.68 14.74 -4.94
N GLU A 465 -48.63 13.80 -5.02
CA GLU A 465 -48.74 12.66 -4.09
C GLU A 465 -47.99 11.44 -4.63
N THR A 466 -48.04 11.24 -5.95
CA THR A 466 -47.32 10.21 -6.69
C THR A 466 -46.57 10.88 -7.83
N VAL A 467 -45.32 10.48 -8.04
CA VAL A 467 -44.47 11.00 -9.11
C VAL A 467 -44.05 9.85 -10.01
N ASP A 468 -44.51 9.89 -11.26
CA ASP A 468 -44.01 9.07 -12.34
C ASP A 468 -42.71 9.70 -12.88
N VAL A 469 -41.61 8.95 -12.81
CA VAL A 469 -40.26 9.49 -13.10
C VAL A 469 -40.05 9.73 -14.61
N PRO A 470 -40.43 8.81 -15.52
CA PRO A 470 -40.41 9.10 -16.96
C PRO A 470 -41.26 10.31 -17.36
N ALA A 471 -42.46 10.47 -16.78
CA ALA A 471 -43.32 11.62 -17.05
C ALA A 471 -42.72 12.92 -16.50
N LEU A 472 -42.11 12.88 -15.31
CA LEU A 472 -41.38 14.01 -14.74
C LEU A 472 -40.19 14.42 -15.63
N HIS A 473 -39.46 13.45 -16.19
CA HIS A 473 -38.37 13.71 -17.12
C HIS A 473 -38.89 14.44 -18.37
N ALA A 474 -39.96 13.95 -18.98
CA ALA A 474 -40.60 14.59 -20.13
C ALA A 474 -41.09 16.02 -19.82
N GLU A 475 -41.66 16.24 -18.63
CA GLU A 475 -42.12 17.54 -18.15
C GLU A 475 -40.95 18.52 -17.92
N SER A 476 -39.80 18.02 -17.44
CA SER A 476 -38.61 18.84 -17.16
C SER A 476 -37.90 19.35 -18.41
N ALA A 477 -38.09 18.68 -19.56
CA ALA A 477 -37.36 18.90 -20.81
C ALA A 477 -35.81 18.85 -20.66
N MET A 478 -35.30 18.24 -19.58
CA MET A 478 -33.86 18.06 -19.36
C MET A 478 -33.33 16.89 -20.20
N PRO A 479 -32.06 16.90 -20.61
CA PRO A 479 -31.40 15.70 -21.11
C PRO A 479 -31.36 14.61 -20.04
N LEU A 480 -31.62 13.36 -20.43
CA LEU A 480 -31.66 12.20 -19.52
C LEU A 480 -30.43 12.09 -18.61
N ARG A 481 -29.23 12.29 -19.17
CA ARG A 481 -27.95 12.24 -18.46
C ARG A 481 -27.81 13.26 -17.33
N ARG A 482 -28.53 14.39 -17.42
CA ARG A 482 -28.59 15.44 -16.38
C ARG A 482 -29.73 15.21 -15.41
N PHE A 483 -30.86 14.71 -15.94
CA PHE A 483 -32.06 14.43 -15.17
C PHE A 483 -31.84 13.38 -14.08
N ASN A 484 -31.18 12.26 -14.41
CA ASN A 484 -31.07 11.12 -13.51
C ASN A 484 -30.27 11.39 -12.22
N PRO A 485 -29.07 12.01 -12.25
CA PRO A 485 -28.37 12.41 -11.03
C PRO A 485 -29.20 13.37 -10.16
N ALA A 486 -29.89 14.33 -10.78
CA ALA A 486 -30.71 15.33 -10.10
C ALA A 486 -31.96 14.74 -9.44
N VAL A 487 -32.71 13.88 -10.15
CA VAL A 487 -33.89 13.21 -9.58
C VAL A 487 -33.49 12.21 -8.51
N GLY A 488 -32.33 11.56 -8.63
CA GLY A 488 -31.77 10.68 -7.60
C GLY A 488 -31.58 11.40 -6.26
N MET A 489 -31.13 12.67 -6.26
CA MET A 489 -31.00 13.47 -5.03
C MET A 489 -32.35 13.66 -4.34
N ILE A 490 -33.41 13.86 -5.12
CA ILE A 490 -34.77 14.03 -4.59
C ILE A 490 -35.29 12.70 -4.04
N ILE A 491 -35.09 11.60 -4.78
CA ILE A 491 -35.49 10.25 -4.36
C ILE A 491 -34.81 9.84 -3.06
N SER A 492 -33.55 10.25 -2.83
CA SER A 492 -32.81 9.96 -1.59
C SER A 492 -33.45 10.53 -0.31
N GLU A 493 -34.34 11.53 -0.44
CA GLU A 493 -35.10 12.11 0.67
C GLU A 493 -36.46 11.41 0.89
N VAL A 494 -36.80 10.43 0.06
CA VAL A 494 -38.03 9.63 0.15
C VAL A 494 -37.72 8.31 0.83
N GLY A 495 -38.53 7.93 1.82
CA GLY A 495 -38.32 6.67 2.54
C GLY A 495 -38.41 5.43 1.63
N GLU A 496 -37.54 4.44 1.84
CA GLU A 496 -37.39 3.23 0.99
C GLU A 496 -38.71 2.52 0.66
N GLY A 497 -39.65 2.44 1.62
CA GLY A 497 -40.97 1.81 1.42
C GLY A 497 -41.94 2.60 0.51
N ARG A 498 -41.52 3.75 -0.04
CA ARG A 498 -42.30 4.62 -0.92
C ARG A 498 -41.65 4.84 -2.29
N VAL A 499 -40.50 4.22 -2.55
CA VAL A 499 -39.85 4.20 -3.85
C VAL A 499 -40.13 2.85 -4.49
N SER A 500 -40.59 2.84 -5.75
CA SER A 500 -40.88 1.57 -6.42
C SER A 500 -39.59 0.81 -6.70
N GLY A 501 -39.54 -0.46 -6.27
CA GLY A 501 -38.46 -1.39 -6.62
C GLY A 501 -38.67 -2.09 -7.98
N ALA A 502 -39.73 -1.75 -8.70
CA ALA A 502 -39.96 -2.31 -10.03
C ALA A 502 -38.90 -1.81 -11.01
N TRP A 503 -38.43 -2.70 -11.88
CA TRP A 503 -37.45 -2.35 -12.89
C TRP A 503 -38.06 -1.42 -13.95
N VAL A 504 -37.28 -0.43 -14.37
CA VAL A 504 -37.59 0.47 -15.48
C VAL A 504 -36.28 0.74 -16.23
N GLU A 505 -36.36 0.82 -17.55
CA GLU A 505 -35.20 1.12 -18.39
C GLU A 505 -34.82 2.60 -18.24
N HIS A 506 -33.52 2.90 -18.11
CA HIS A 506 -32.95 4.25 -18.11
C HIS A 506 -33.34 5.21 -16.97
N TYR A 507 -34.12 4.78 -15.98
CA TYR A 507 -34.50 5.60 -14.83
C TYR A 507 -34.19 4.88 -13.51
N PRO A 508 -33.95 5.62 -12.40
CA PRO A 508 -33.62 4.99 -11.12
C PRO A 508 -34.81 4.23 -10.50
N THR A 509 -36.04 4.62 -10.85
CA THR A 509 -37.29 3.99 -10.41
C THR A 509 -38.41 4.42 -11.36
N PRO A 510 -39.46 3.61 -11.59
CA PRO A 510 -40.59 4.04 -12.42
C PRO A 510 -41.44 5.12 -11.74
N TYR A 511 -41.60 5.05 -10.41
CA TYR A 511 -42.38 6.04 -9.65
C TYR A 511 -42.04 6.00 -8.15
N PHE A 512 -42.38 7.08 -7.44
CA PHE A 512 -42.33 7.14 -5.97
C PHE A 512 -43.51 7.93 -5.39
N PHE A 513 -43.82 7.67 -4.12
CA PHE A 513 -44.88 8.35 -3.37
C PHE A 513 -44.30 9.36 -2.38
N ILE A 514 -44.98 10.50 -2.21
CA ILE A 514 -44.52 11.57 -1.32
C ILE A 514 -45.48 11.68 -0.13
N ALA A 515 -45.00 11.29 1.05
CA ALA A 515 -45.67 11.60 2.31
C ALA A 515 -45.29 13.01 2.82
N ASP A 516 -46.02 13.52 3.80
CA ASP A 516 -45.73 14.83 4.41
C ASP A 516 -44.31 14.91 4.98
N SER A 517 -43.78 13.81 5.52
CA SER A 517 -42.41 13.72 6.02
C SER A 517 -41.37 13.91 4.91
N ASP A 518 -41.61 13.31 3.74
CA ASP A 518 -40.70 13.39 2.59
C ASP A 518 -40.80 14.80 1.98
N ARG A 519 -42.01 15.37 1.93
CA ARG A 519 -42.23 16.75 1.48
C ARG A 519 -41.44 17.75 2.33
N VAL A 520 -41.38 17.54 3.64
CA VAL A 520 -40.53 18.35 4.55
C VAL A 520 -39.04 18.10 4.29
N ALA A 521 -38.63 16.85 4.05
CA ALA A 521 -37.25 16.49 3.74
C ALA A 521 -36.77 17.13 2.42
N ILE A 522 -37.55 17.03 1.35
CA ILE A 522 -37.30 17.67 0.06
C ILE A 522 -37.26 19.20 0.19
N LYS A 523 -38.15 19.82 0.98
CA LYS A 523 -38.08 21.27 1.29
C LYS A 523 -36.84 21.67 2.09
N ARG A 524 -36.27 20.76 2.89
CA ARG A 524 -35.00 20.98 3.60
C ARG A 524 -33.82 20.78 2.65
N LEU A 525 -33.86 19.77 1.78
CA LEU A 525 -32.90 19.59 0.70
C LEU A 525 -32.83 20.86 -0.15
N ALA A 526 -33.94 21.37 -0.66
CA ALA A 526 -33.99 22.61 -1.45
C ALA A 526 -33.34 23.81 -0.74
N ARG A 527 -33.45 23.89 0.59
CA ARG A 527 -32.78 24.94 1.38
C ARG A 527 -31.28 24.71 1.48
N ARG A 528 -30.83 23.47 1.73
CA ARG A 528 -29.39 23.11 1.76
C ARG A 528 -28.72 23.37 0.41
N LEU A 529 -29.40 23.07 -0.69
CA LEU A 529 -28.87 23.23 -2.05
C LEU A 529 -28.77 24.69 -2.50
N LYS A 530 -29.51 25.62 -1.89
CA LYS A 530 -29.45 27.07 -2.20
C LYS A 530 -28.34 27.81 -1.45
N GLY A 531 -27.70 27.18 -0.47
CA GLY A 531 -26.74 27.82 0.46
C GLY A 531 -27.40 28.30 1.75
#